data_AF-A0A7C3CH51-F1
#
_entry.id   AF-A0A7C3CH51-F1
#
_cell.length_a   1.000
_cell.length_b   1.000
_cell.length_c   1.000
_cell.angle_alpha   90.00
_cell.angle_beta   90.00
_cell.angle_gamma   90.00
#
_symmetry.space_group_name_H-M   'P 1'
#
loop_
_entity.id
_entity.type
_entity.pdbx_description
1 polymer ?
#
loop_
_entity_poly.entity_id
_entity_poly.type
_entity_poly.pdbx_seq_one_letter_code
_entity_poly.pdbx_strand_id
1 'polypeptide(L)'
;MTKKITTFFQNFNALEKIILLFLFIVFCWFQKEHFFLDFWNDEIYTLKHFVFVPLSTTLSDYHVPNNHIFFNFLNNIYLKVCGVDNLYDLMDNPPLIRILPFLYSVGTLFYAYA
;
A
#
# COMPACT_ATOMS: atom_id res chain seq x y z
N MET A 1 28.85 -13.42 7.98
CA MET A 1 27.98 -12.96 9.08
C MET A 1 26.53 -13.18 8.65
N THR A 2 26.12 -14.46 8.55
CA THR A 2 25.00 -14.90 7.69
C THR A 2 24.11 -15.94 8.41
N LYS A 3 23.71 -15.65 9.65
CA LYS A 3 22.67 -16.38 10.36
C LYS A 3 22.01 -15.44 11.37
N LYS A 4 20.90 -14.80 11.01
CA LYS A 4 20.02 -14.13 11.98
C LYS A 4 18.61 -13.78 11.48
N ILE A 5 18.32 -13.97 10.18
CA ILE A 5 16.97 -13.74 9.64
C ILE A 5 16.05 -14.95 9.88
N THR A 6 16.57 -16.14 10.21
CA THR A 6 15.76 -17.37 10.26
C THR A 6 15.11 -17.70 11.61
N THR A 7 15.18 -16.82 12.62
CA THR A 7 14.98 -17.25 14.03
C THR A 7 13.76 -16.68 14.75
N PHE A 8 12.92 -15.82 14.18
CA PHE A 8 11.83 -15.22 14.96
C PHE A 8 10.48 -15.95 14.83
N PHE A 9 10.06 -16.38 13.64
CA PHE A 9 8.90 -17.28 13.52
C PHE A 9 9.07 -18.62 14.23
N GLN A 10 10.30 -19.04 14.50
CA GLN A 10 10.57 -20.22 15.31
C GLN A 10 10.30 -20.00 16.81
N ASN A 11 10.31 -18.75 17.28
CA ASN A 11 10.05 -18.41 18.68
C ASN A 11 8.57 -18.40 19.03
N PHE A 12 7.68 -18.21 18.04
CA PHE A 12 6.25 -18.34 18.27
C PHE A 12 5.85 -19.80 18.44
N ASN A 13 5.13 -20.08 19.53
CA ASN A 13 4.49 -21.37 19.74
C ASN A 13 3.34 -21.58 18.74
N ALA A 14 2.79 -22.79 18.70
CA ALA A 14 1.74 -23.15 17.75
C ALA A 14 0.46 -22.28 17.91
N LEU A 15 0.10 -21.94 19.15
CA LEU A 15 -1.08 -21.13 19.45
C LEU A 15 -0.91 -19.70 18.92
N GLU A 16 0.25 -19.08 19.15
CA GLU A 16 0.54 -17.72 18.66
C GLU A 16 0.48 -17.65 17.14
N LYS A 17 1.01 -18.66 16.44
CA LYS A 17 0.91 -18.76 14.98
C LYS A 17 -0.53 -18.86 14.49
N ILE A 18 -1.36 -19.64 15.18
CA ILE A 18 -2.79 -19.77 14.86
C ILE A 18 -3.51 -18.44 15.09
N ILE A 19 -3.21 -17.73 16.17
CA ILE A 19 -3.80 -16.42 16.46
C ILE A 19 -3.41 -15.41 15.39
N LEU A 20 -2.12 -15.33 15.02
CA LEU A 20 -1.65 -14.43 13.96
C LEU A 20 -2.32 -14.73 12.61
N LEU A 21 -2.47 -16.01 12.26
CA LEU A 21 -3.18 -16.41 11.04
C LEU A 21 -4.66 -16.02 11.10
N PHE A 22 -5.32 -16.23 12.23
CA PHE A 22 -6.72 -15.82 12.41
C PHE A 22 -6.89 -14.31 12.27
N LEU A 23 -6.03 -13.51 12.91
CA LEU A 23 -6.05 -12.05 12.80
C LEU A 23 -5.79 -11.58 11.35
N PHE A 24 -4.89 -12.25 10.64
CA PHE A 24 -4.64 -11.96 9.24
C PHE A 24 -5.87 -12.25 8.36
N ILE A 25 -6.56 -13.37 8.59
CA ILE A 25 -7.81 -13.70 7.87
C ILE A 25 -8.89 -12.65 8.17
N VAL A 26 -9.05 -12.24 9.43
CA VAL A 26 -9.99 -11.18 9.83
C VAL A 26 -9.64 -9.86 9.14
N PHE A 27 -8.36 -9.49 9.09
CA PHE A 27 -7.90 -8.31 8.35
C PHE A 27 -8.27 -8.39 6.86
N CYS A 28 -7.97 -9.49 6.17
CA CYS A 28 -8.34 -9.68 4.76
C CYS A 28 -9.87 -9.62 4.56
N TRP A 29 -10.65 -10.17 5.50
CA TRP A 29 -12.10 -10.10 5.46
C TRP A 29 -12.61 -8.66 5.52
N PHE A 30 -12.08 -7.83 6.44
CA PHE A 30 -12.43 -6.41 6.51
C PHE A 30 -12.04 -5.66 5.24
N GLN A 31 -10.86 -5.94 4.68
CA GLN A 31 -10.39 -5.22 3.50
C GLN A 31 -11.14 -5.58 2.24
N LYS A 32 -11.72 -6.78 2.13
CA LYS A 32 -12.49 -7.21 0.97
C LYS A 32 -13.57 -6.19 0.57
N GLU A 33 -14.32 -5.68 1.54
CA GLU A 33 -15.40 -4.72 1.28
C GLU A 33 -14.86 -3.32 0.94
N HIS A 34 -13.71 -2.93 1.50
CA HIS A 34 -13.09 -1.62 1.27
C HIS A 34 -12.30 -1.55 -0.04
N PHE A 35 -11.85 -2.70 -0.56
CA PHE A 35 -11.00 -2.77 -1.75
C PHE A 35 -11.67 -2.27 -3.03
N PHE A 36 -13.01 -2.27 -3.08
CA PHE A 36 -13.79 -1.88 -4.25
C PHE A 36 -14.61 -0.58 -4.05
N LEU A 37 -14.51 0.07 -2.90
CA LEU A 37 -15.24 1.32 -2.65
C LEU A 37 -14.74 2.47 -3.53
N ASP A 38 -15.51 3.55 -3.62
CA ASP A 38 -15.04 4.78 -4.25
C ASP A 38 -13.86 5.39 -3.47
N PHE A 39 -13.09 6.24 -4.14
CA PHE A 39 -11.99 6.97 -3.50
C PHE A 39 -12.49 8.04 -2.55
N TRP A 40 -11.80 8.18 -1.42
CA TRP A 40 -12.03 9.24 -0.46
C TRP A 40 -11.44 10.56 -0.96
N ASN A 41 -11.84 11.66 -0.32
CA ASN A 41 -11.45 13.01 -0.75
C ASN A 41 -9.92 13.21 -0.76
N ASP A 42 -9.24 12.70 0.26
CA ASP A 42 -7.78 12.75 0.42
C ASP A 42 -7.06 11.84 -0.58
N GLU A 43 -7.62 10.67 -0.90
CA GLU A 43 -7.13 9.81 -1.99
C GLU A 43 -7.21 10.55 -3.34
N ILE A 44 -8.37 11.12 -3.67
CA ILE A 44 -8.59 11.91 -4.89
C ILE A 44 -7.63 13.09 -4.96
N TYR A 45 -7.49 13.84 -3.85
CA TYR A 45 -6.59 14.98 -3.77
C TYR A 45 -5.15 14.55 -4.04
N THR A 46 -4.70 13.50 -3.35
CA THR A 46 -3.34 12.96 -3.50
C THR A 46 -3.08 12.49 -4.93
N LEU A 47 -4.02 11.74 -5.50
CA LEU A 47 -3.93 11.24 -6.87
C LEU A 47 -3.81 12.39 -7.87
N LYS A 48 -4.66 13.40 -7.74
CA LYS A 48 -4.71 14.54 -8.67
C LYS A 48 -3.48 15.45 -8.56
N HIS A 49 -3.01 15.72 -7.35
CA HIS A 49 -1.98 16.74 -7.11
C HIS A 49 -0.56 16.18 -7.01
N PHE A 50 -0.38 14.91 -6.64
CA PHE A 50 0.94 14.33 -6.40
C PHE A 50 1.25 13.09 -7.22
N VAL A 51 0.25 12.38 -7.75
CA VAL A 51 0.46 11.11 -8.47
C VAL A 51 0.31 11.27 -9.99
N PHE A 52 -0.81 11.82 -10.47
CA PHE A 52 -1.06 12.05 -11.90
C PHE A 52 -0.38 13.32 -12.45
N VAL A 53 0.81 13.61 -11.94
CA VAL A 53 1.65 14.75 -12.35
C VAL A 53 2.99 14.24 -12.90
N PRO A 54 3.81 15.11 -13.53
CA PRO A 54 5.16 14.72 -13.93
C PRO A 54 5.97 14.18 -12.74
N LEU A 55 6.83 13.17 -12.98
CA LEU A 55 7.63 12.55 -11.91
C LEU A 55 8.51 13.58 -11.18
N SER A 56 9.03 14.59 -11.90
CA SER A 56 9.76 15.70 -11.32
C SER A 56 8.92 16.44 -10.29
N THR A 57 7.65 16.74 -10.62
CA THR A 57 6.71 17.41 -9.72
C THR A 57 6.41 16.55 -8.49
N THR A 58 6.17 15.25 -8.66
CA THR A 58 5.97 14.34 -7.51
C THR A 58 7.14 14.36 -6.53
N LEU A 59 8.38 14.44 -7.03
CA LEU A 59 9.60 14.42 -6.21
C LEU A 59 9.96 15.78 -5.60
N SER A 60 9.55 16.88 -6.23
CA SER A 60 10.02 18.22 -5.87
C SER A 60 8.94 19.11 -5.26
N ASP A 61 7.69 18.68 -5.22
CA ASP A 61 6.60 19.47 -4.67
C ASP A 61 6.46 19.30 -3.15
N TYR A 62 6.70 20.37 -2.39
CA TYR A 62 6.61 20.42 -0.93
C TYR A 62 5.59 21.46 -0.43
N HIS A 63 4.63 21.88 -1.28
CA HIS A 63 3.72 22.98 -0.93
C HIS A 63 2.74 22.68 0.20
N VAL A 64 2.46 21.40 0.51
CA VAL A 64 1.65 20.98 1.66
C VAL A 64 2.41 20.05 2.61
N PRO A 65 2.20 20.17 3.93
CA PRO A 65 2.87 19.34 4.92
C PRO A 65 2.43 17.87 4.89
N ASN A 66 1.21 17.57 4.41
CA ASN A 66 0.67 16.22 4.32
C ASN A 66 1.04 15.51 3.00
N ASN A 67 2.08 15.96 2.30
CA ASN A 67 2.56 15.29 1.08
C ASN A 67 3.56 14.18 1.43
N HIS A 68 3.18 12.93 1.16
CA HIS A 68 4.07 11.78 1.31
C HIS A 68 4.82 11.49 0.00
N ILE A 69 5.90 12.23 -0.26
CA ILE A 69 6.64 12.21 -1.54
C ILE A 69 7.06 10.80 -1.97
N PHE A 70 7.66 10.02 -1.08
CA PHE A 70 8.10 8.66 -1.42
C PHE A 70 6.92 7.75 -1.80
N PHE A 71 5.82 7.81 -1.05
CA PHE A 71 4.61 7.06 -1.34
C PHE A 71 4.00 7.48 -2.68
N ASN A 72 3.92 8.79 -2.94
CA ASN A 72 3.38 9.34 -4.17
C ASN A 72 4.24 8.99 -5.38
N PHE A 73 5.57 8.96 -5.23
CA PHE A 73 6.50 8.53 -6.26
C PHE A 73 6.30 7.07 -6.66
N LEU A 74 6.14 6.17 -5.68
CA LEU A 74 5.85 4.76 -5.94
C LEU A 74 4.51 4.59 -6.67
N ASN A 75 3.47 5.29 -6.23
CA ASN A 75 2.16 5.26 -6.88
C ASN A 75 2.23 5.80 -8.32
N ASN A 76 2.99 6.87 -8.56
CA ASN A 76 3.14 7.48 -9.88
C ASN A 76 3.80 6.51 -10.86
N ILE A 77 4.93 5.90 -10.48
CA ILE A 77 5.60 4.88 -11.30
C ILE A 77 4.69 3.69 -11.54
N TYR A 78 4.05 3.18 -10.49
CA TYR A 78 3.21 2.00 -10.57
C TYR A 78 2.03 2.20 -11.54
N LEU A 79 1.29 3.30 -11.42
CA LEU A 79 0.15 3.57 -12.30
C LEU A 79 0.58 3.77 -13.76
N LYS A 80 1.71 4.42 -14.01
CA LYS A 80 2.29 4.54 -15.35
C LYS A 80 2.68 3.19 -15.94
N VAL A 81 3.24 2.29 -15.14
CA VAL A 81 3.56 0.91 -15.57
C VAL A 81 2.28 0.13 -15.88
N CYS A 82 1.21 0.35 -15.13
CA CYS A 82 -0.11 -0.21 -15.39
C CYS A 82 -0.86 0.45 -16.57
N GLY A 83 -0.32 1.52 -17.16
CA GLY A 83 -0.96 2.25 -18.26
C GLY A 83 -2.16 3.10 -17.82
N VAL A 84 -2.21 3.53 -16.56
CA VAL A 84 -3.26 4.39 -16.01
C VAL A 84 -2.71 5.81 -15.87
N ASP A 85 -3.21 6.72 -16.70
CA ASP A 85 -2.65 8.07 -16.82
C ASP A 85 -3.52 9.17 -16.19
N ASN A 86 -4.76 8.86 -15.80
CA ASN A 86 -5.65 9.84 -15.18
C ASN A 86 -6.56 9.22 -14.11
N LEU A 87 -7.15 10.11 -13.31
CA LEU A 87 -8.00 9.75 -12.18
C LEU A 87 -9.28 9.02 -12.62
N TYR A 88 -9.88 9.39 -13.75
CA TYR A 88 -11.15 8.82 -14.19
C TYR A 88 -11.00 7.34 -14.53
N ASP A 89 -9.95 6.98 -15.28
CA ASP A 89 -9.64 5.58 -15.59
C ASP A 89 -9.40 4.75 -14.32
N LEU A 90 -8.76 5.36 -13.31
CA LEU A 90 -8.50 4.70 -12.03
C LEU A 90 -9.78 4.55 -11.19
N MET A 91 -10.73 5.49 -11.28
CA MET A 91 -12.03 5.42 -10.59
C MET A 91 -12.89 4.27 -11.10
N ASP A 92 -12.73 3.87 -12.36
CA ASP A 92 -13.39 2.69 -12.92
C ASP A 92 -12.79 1.37 -12.40
N ASN A 93 -11.56 1.41 -11.86
CA ASN A 93 -10.89 0.24 -11.26
C ASN A 93 -10.06 0.59 -10.00
N PRO A 94 -10.72 0.97 -8.88
CA PRO A 94 -10.03 1.32 -7.62
C PRO A 94 -9.09 0.25 -7.04
N PRO A 95 -9.37 -1.06 -7.17
CA PRO A 95 -8.46 -2.14 -6.78
C PRO A 95 -7.01 -1.97 -7.28
N LEU A 96 -6.84 -1.36 -8.45
CA LEU A 96 -5.55 -1.23 -9.10
C LEU A 96 -4.55 -0.48 -8.22
N ILE A 97 -4.90 0.68 -7.64
CA ILE A 97 -3.98 1.38 -6.73
C ILE A 97 -3.95 0.77 -5.32
N ARG A 98 -5.04 0.14 -4.86
CA ARG A 98 -5.17 -0.41 -3.50
C ARG A 98 -4.33 -1.66 -3.26
N ILE A 99 -3.92 -2.35 -4.31
CA ILE A 99 -3.01 -3.49 -4.17
C ILE A 99 -1.67 -3.08 -3.56
N LEU A 100 -1.16 -1.88 -3.85
CA LEU A 100 0.10 -1.39 -3.30
C LEU A 100 0.08 -1.26 -1.76
N PRO A 101 -0.84 -0.49 -1.14
CA PRO A 101 -0.91 -0.40 0.32
C PRO A 101 -1.27 -1.74 0.97
N PHE A 102 -2.01 -2.61 0.30
CA PHE A 102 -2.22 -3.98 0.77
C PHE A 102 -0.90 -4.77 0.82
N LEU A 103 -0.08 -4.72 -0.24
CA LEU A 103 1.24 -5.34 -0.28
C LEU A 103 2.18 -4.76 0.77
N TYR A 104 2.16 -3.43 1.00
CA TYR A 104 2.95 -2.81 2.07
C TYR A 104 2.51 -3.31 3.46
N SER A 105 1.20 -3.47 3.68
CA SER A 105 0.67 -3.98 4.95
C SER A 105 1.11 -5.43 5.19
N VAL A 106 0.98 -6.29 4.18
CA VAL A 106 1.44 -7.69 4.23
C VAL A 106 2.96 -7.76 4.42
N GLY A 107 3.71 -6.98 3.65
CA GLY A 107 5.16 -6.87 3.77
C GLY A 107 5.61 -6.40 5.16
N THR A 108 4.87 -5.47 5.77
CA THR A 108 5.13 -5.01 7.14
C THR A 108 4.90 -6.12 8.16
N LEU A 109 3.87 -6.95 7.99
CA LEU A 109 3.65 -8.12 8.85
C LEU A 109 4.84 -9.10 8.76
N PHE A 110 5.32 -9.39 7.55
CA PHE A 110 6.52 -10.21 7.39
C PHE A 110 7.74 -9.51 8.00
N TYR A 111 7.99 -8.24 7.72
CA TYR A 111 9.15 -7.54 8.29
C TYR A 111 9.13 -7.50 9.82
N ALA A 112 7.96 -7.32 10.44
CA ALA A 112 7.81 -7.22 11.89
C ALA A 112 7.86 -8.58 12.60
N TYR A 113 7.44 -9.67 11.93
CA TYR A 113 7.25 -10.98 12.57
C TYR A 113 8.05 -12.15 11.94
N ALA A 114 8.71 -11.96 10.79
CA ALA A 114 9.52 -12.96 10.08
C ALA A 114 11.01 -12.88 10.41
#